data_AF-A0A382TKC4-F1
#
_entry.id   AF-A0A382TKC4-F1
#
_cell.length_a   1.000
_cell.length_b   1.000
_cell.length_c   1.000
_cell.angle_alpha   90.00
_cell.angle_beta   90.00
_cell.angle_gamma   90.00
#
_symmetry.space_group_name_H-M   'P 1'
#
loop_
_entity.id
_entity.type
_entity.pdbx_description
1 polymer ?
#
loop_
_entity_poly.entity_id
_entity_poly.type
_entity_poly.pdbx_seq_one_letter_code
_entity_poly.pdbx_strand_id
1 'polypeptide(L)'
;QQAIDAICNGVTTMIGGGTGPADGTNATTCTPGEWNIHKMIEAVEEYPLNFGFLCKGNDSREEALLEQVKAGACGLKLHEDWGTTPATINSALNVADKTDTQVAIHTDTLNECGYVDDTINAIAGRTIHTYHTEGAGGGHAPDIMKIAGEPNILPSSTNPTRPYTVNTLQEHLDMMMVCHHLNPSVPEDVSFAESRIRAETIAAEDVLHDIGAISMMSSDSQAMGRVGEVTTRNWQTADKMRKMKGSLPEETEENDNLRIKRYIAKITINPAITHGISTYVGSLEPGKIADIVVWSPQFFG
;
A
#
# COMPACT_ATOMS: atom_id res chain seq x y z
N GLN A 1 -8.63 17.82 -3.17
CA GLN A 1 -7.80 18.25 -2.00
C GLN A 1 -6.58 17.35 -1.89
N GLN A 2 -6.74 16.03 -1.75
CA GLN A 2 -5.61 15.11 -1.60
C GLN A 2 -4.54 15.21 -2.69
N ALA A 3 -4.91 15.45 -3.96
CA ALA A 3 -3.96 15.71 -5.05
C ALA A 3 -3.03 16.91 -4.77
N ILE A 4 -3.57 17.99 -4.19
CA ILE A 4 -2.80 19.18 -3.81
C ILE A 4 -1.85 18.83 -2.67
N ASP A 5 -2.32 18.10 -1.65
CA ASP A 5 -1.48 17.71 -0.52
C ASP A 5 -0.36 16.74 -0.94
N ALA A 6 -0.65 15.83 -1.87
CA ALA A 6 0.31 14.90 -2.45
C ALA A 6 1.42 15.63 -3.22
N ILE A 7 1.06 16.50 -4.16
CA ILE A 7 2.04 17.22 -4.99
C ILE A 7 2.88 18.18 -4.16
N CYS A 8 2.30 18.80 -3.12
CA CYS A 8 3.03 19.66 -2.20
C CYS A 8 4.11 18.91 -1.40
N ASN A 9 3.98 17.58 -1.21
CA ASN A 9 5.02 16.75 -0.61
C ASN A 9 5.84 15.92 -1.62
N GLY A 10 5.85 16.35 -2.89
CA GLY A 10 6.69 15.78 -3.93
C GLY A 10 6.18 14.47 -4.55
N VAL A 11 4.92 14.09 -4.33
CA VAL A 11 4.31 12.96 -5.02
C VAL A 11 3.78 13.43 -6.38
N THR A 12 4.27 12.85 -7.47
CA THR A 12 3.81 13.20 -8.84
C THR A 12 2.90 12.15 -9.49
N THR A 13 2.78 10.97 -8.88
CA THR A 13 1.99 9.85 -9.40
C THR A 13 1.13 9.26 -8.30
N MET A 14 -0.17 9.11 -8.56
CA MET A 14 -1.14 8.53 -7.63
C MET A 14 -1.79 7.30 -8.26
N ILE A 15 -1.62 6.14 -7.62
CA ILE A 15 -2.29 4.89 -8.01
C ILE A 15 -3.15 4.43 -6.84
N GLY A 16 -4.43 4.19 -7.10
CA GLY A 16 -5.41 3.82 -6.07
C GLY A 16 -6.78 3.65 -6.71
N GLY A 17 -7.86 3.78 -5.94
CA GLY A 17 -9.21 3.75 -6.49
C GLY A 17 -10.21 4.45 -5.59
N GLY A 18 -11.33 4.87 -6.16
CA GLY A 18 -12.38 5.54 -5.41
C GLY A 18 -13.32 6.35 -6.30
N THR A 19 -14.44 6.79 -5.73
CA THR A 19 -15.46 7.59 -6.42
C THR A 19 -15.89 8.81 -5.60
N GLY A 20 -14.95 9.40 -4.87
CA GLY A 20 -15.22 10.42 -3.85
C GLY A 20 -15.54 9.81 -2.47
N PRO A 21 -16.14 10.55 -1.53
CA PRO A 21 -16.30 10.13 -0.14
C PRO A 21 -17.49 9.16 0.08
N ALA A 22 -17.61 8.15 -0.79
CA ALA A 22 -18.57 7.06 -0.61
C ALA A 22 -17.99 6.01 0.35
N ASP A 23 -18.83 5.32 1.12
CA ASP A 23 -18.38 4.33 2.12
C ASP A 23 -17.42 3.29 1.54
N GLY A 24 -17.72 2.78 0.33
CA GLY A 24 -16.83 1.85 -0.35
C GLY A 24 -15.44 2.42 -0.68
N THR A 25 -15.32 3.72 -0.95
CA THR A 25 -14.03 4.40 -1.18
C THR A 25 -13.34 4.78 0.13
N ASN A 26 -14.11 5.15 1.16
CA ASN A 26 -13.57 5.44 2.49
C ASN A 26 -12.93 4.19 3.12
N ALA A 27 -13.37 3.00 2.74
CA ALA A 27 -12.78 1.73 3.16
C ALA A 27 -11.77 1.16 2.14
N THR A 28 -12.04 1.25 0.83
CA THR A 28 -11.31 0.46 -0.16
C THR A 28 -10.81 1.31 -1.33
N THR A 29 -9.60 1.01 -1.80
CA THR A 29 -9.01 1.63 -3.00
C THR A 29 -9.58 1.04 -4.30
N CYS A 30 -10.91 1.08 -4.46
CA CYS A 30 -11.61 0.52 -5.63
C CYS A 30 -12.43 1.59 -6.35
N THR A 31 -12.29 1.64 -7.68
CA THR A 31 -13.18 2.38 -8.59
C THR A 31 -14.09 1.36 -9.30
N PRO A 32 -15.29 1.06 -8.76
CA PRO A 32 -16.05 -0.11 -9.17
C PRO A 32 -16.86 0.10 -10.45
N GLY A 33 -16.61 -0.70 -11.48
CA GLY A 33 -17.39 -0.73 -12.70
C GLY A 33 -17.01 0.33 -13.74
N GLU A 34 -17.37 0.06 -15.00
CA GLU A 34 -17.02 0.86 -16.18
C GLU A 34 -17.36 2.35 -16.03
N TRP A 35 -18.59 2.65 -15.61
CA TRP A 35 -19.06 4.03 -15.52
C TRP A 35 -18.23 4.87 -14.54
N ASN A 36 -17.91 4.31 -13.37
CA ASN A 36 -17.11 5.01 -12.36
C ASN A 36 -15.67 5.21 -12.84
N ILE A 37 -15.08 4.19 -13.49
CA ILE A 37 -13.72 4.29 -14.05
C ILE A 37 -13.65 5.43 -15.06
N HIS A 38 -14.57 5.48 -16.03
CA HIS A 38 -14.60 6.56 -17.00
C HIS A 38 -14.79 7.93 -16.35
N LYS A 39 -15.68 8.05 -15.35
CA LYS A 39 -15.93 9.31 -14.65
C LYS A 39 -14.74 9.79 -13.83
N MET A 40 -13.99 8.87 -13.23
CA MET A 40 -12.79 9.23 -12.49
C MET A 40 -11.64 9.62 -13.40
N ILE A 41 -11.49 8.97 -14.57
CA ILE A 41 -10.54 9.40 -15.60
C ILE A 41 -10.87 10.82 -16.07
N GLU A 42 -12.14 11.09 -16.42
CA GLU A 42 -12.60 12.44 -16.78
C GLU A 42 -12.32 13.47 -15.67
N ALA A 43 -12.53 13.09 -14.41
CA ALA A 43 -12.39 13.99 -13.28
C ALA A 43 -10.94 14.39 -12.99
N VAL A 44 -9.95 13.56 -13.35
CA VAL A 44 -8.55 13.84 -13.04
C VAL A 44 -7.80 14.62 -14.11
N GLU A 45 -8.43 14.87 -15.27
CA GLU A 45 -7.85 15.65 -16.38
C GLU A 45 -7.41 17.06 -15.98
N GLU A 46 -7.97 17.63 -14.91
CA GLU A 46 -7.61 18.97 -14.43
C GLU A 46 -6.33 19.01 -13.57
N TYR A 47 -5.82 17.86 -13.09
CA TYR A 47 -4.70 17.81 -12.15
C TYR A 47 -3.36 17.56 -12.85
N PRO A 48 -2.29 18.27 -12.48
CA PRO A 48 -0.95 18.07 -13.04
C PRO A 48 -0.22 16.90 -12.34
N LEU A 49 -0.84 15.73 -12.34
CA LEU A 49 -0.34 14.49 -11.72
C LEU A 49 -0.62 13.31 -12.65
N ASN A 50 0.20 12.25 -12.54
CA ASN A 50 -0.13 10.98 -13.20
C ASN A 50 -1.12 10.21 -12.32
N PHE A 51 -2.13 9.58 -12.93
CA PHE A 51 -3.13 8.78 -12.22
C PHE A 51 -3.22 7.36 -12.78
N GLY A 52 -3.44 6.40 -11.89
CA GLY A 52 -3.85 5.05 -12.20
C GLY A 52 -4.99 4.61 -11.30
N PHE A 53 -6.05 4.04 -11.89
CA PHE A 53 -7.23 3.58 -11.15
C PHE A 53 -7.26 2.05 -11.03
N LEU A 54 -7.41 1.57 -9.81
CA LEU A 54 -7.66 0.17 -9.48
C LEU A 54 -9.17 -0.08 -9.49
N CYS A 55 -9.61 -1.13 -10.16
CA CYS A 55 -11.00 -1.58 -10.09
C CYS A 55 -11.23 -2.49 -8.89
N LYS A 56 -12.50 -2.84 -8.63
CA LYS A 56 -12.83 -3.85 -7.61
C LYS A 56 -12.44 -5.24 -8.14
N GLY A 57 -11.55 -5.93 -7.44
CA GLY A 57 -11.07 -7.27 -7.77
C GLY A 57 -11.87 -8.41 -7.13
N ASN A 58 -12.77 -8.10 -6.20
CA ASN A 58 -13.54 -9.09 -5.45
C ASN A 58 -14.75 -9.63 -6.25
N ASP A 59 -14.50 -10.50 -7.23
CA ASP A 59 -15.52 -11.32 -7.87
C ASP A 59 -14.96 -12.73 -8.12
N SER A 60 -15.81 -13.75 -8.02
CA SER A 60 -15.46 -15.14 -8.36
C SER A 60 -15.67 -15.46 -9.84
N ARG A 61 -16.18 -14.49 -10.61
CA ARG A 61 -16.36 -14.56 -12.06
C ARG A 61 -15.44 -13.55 -12.72
N GLU A 62 -14.55 -14.06 -13.57
CA GLU A 62 -13.55 -13.27 -14.27
C GLU A 62 -14.15 -12.24 -15.25
N GLU A 63 -15.35 -12.51 -15.80
CA GLU A 63 -16.00 -11.65 -16.81
C GLU A 63 -16.20 -10.21 -16.31
N ALA A 64 -16.74 -10.04 -15.09
CA ALA A 64 -16.97 -8.72 -14.50
C ALA A 64 -15.66 -7.97 -14.19
N LEU A 65 -14.57 -8.70 -13.91
CA LEU A 65 -13.26 -8.10 -13.68
C LEU A 65 -12.62 -7.64 -15.00
N LEU A 66 -12.75 -8.44 -16.06
CA LEU A 66 -12.26 -8.11 -17.40
C LEU A 66 -12.95 -6.87 -17.98
N GLU A 67 -14.26 -6.70 -17.75
CA GLU A 67 -15.00 -5.50 -18.15
C GLU A 67 -14.41 -4.23 -17.53
N GLN A 68 -14.03 -4.27 -16.25
CA GLN A 68 -13.45 -3.13 -15.55
C GLN A 68 -12.03 -2.80 -16.06
N VAL A 69 -11.19 -3.81 -16.29
CA VAL A 69 -9.86 -3.59 -16.88
C VAL A 69 -9.99 -2.99 -18.28
N LYS A 70 -10.92 -3.51 -19.09
CA LYS A 70 -11.21 -2.97 -20.43
C LYS A 70 -11.70 -1.53 -20.41
N ALA A 71 -12.38 -1.11 -19.34
CA ALA A 71 -12.83 0.27 -19.14
C ALA A 71 -11.69 1.25 -18.79
N GLY A 72 -10.47 0.75 -18.54
CA GLY A 72 -9.29 1.59 -18.28
C GLY A 72 -8.70 1.47 -16.87
N ALA A 73 -9.13 0.50 -16.07
CA ALA A 73 -8.43 0.21 -14.82
C ALA A 73 -7.02 -0.33 -15.09
N CYS A 74 -6.02 0.18 -14.36
CA CYS A 74 -4.62 -0.23 -14.49
C CYS A 74 -4.23 -1.36 -13.53
N GLY A 75 -5.19 -1.89 -12.78
CA GLY A 75 -5.01 -2.95 -11.80
C GLY A 75 -6.29 -3.26 -11.03
N LEU A 76 -6.22 -4.25 -10.15
CA LEU A 76 -7.35 -4.71 -9.34
C LEU A 76 -7.01 -4.58 -7.86
N LYS A 77 -7.98 -4.21 -7.03
CA LYS A 77 -7.88 -4.28 -5.56
C LYS A 77 -8.77 -5.39 -5.02
N LEU A 78 -8.18 -6.34 -4.33
CA LEU A 78 -8.85 -7.26 -3.43
C LEU A 78 -8.91 -6.63 -2.03
N HIS A 79 -10.11 -6.51 -1.46
CA HIS A 79 -10.31 -5.99 -0.11
C HIS A 79 -11.25 -6.86 0.73
N GLU A 80 -10.95 -7.03 2.02
CA GLU A 80 -11.71 -7.92 2.90
C GLU A 80 -13.17 -7.49 3.06
N ASP A 81 -13.43 -6.17 3.10
CA ASP A 81 -14.77 -5.56 3.10
C ASP A 81 -15.65 -5.96 1.90
N TRP A 82 -15.03 -6.41 0.79
CA TRP A 82 -15.72 -6.97 -0.37
C TRP A 82 -15.58 -8.51 -0.47
N GLY A 83 -14.92 -9.16 0.49
CA GLY A 83 -14.64 -10.59 0.56
C GLY A 83 -13.35 -10.99 -0.15
N THR A 84 -12.21 -10.98 0.56
CA THR A 84 -10.92 -11.48 0.06
C THR A 84 -10.81 -12.99 0.30
N THR A 85 -11.65 -13.74 -0.40
CA THR A 85 -11.71 -15.21 -0.31
C THR A 85 -10.73 -15.86 -1.29
N PRO A 86 -10.34 -17.14 -1.09
CA PRO A 86 -9.53 -17.87 -2.07
C PRO A 86 -10.10 -17.84 -3.50
N ALA A 87 -11.43 -17.84 -3.67
CA ALA A 87 -12.08 -17.80 -4.97
C ALA A 87 -11.93 -16.44 -5.68
N THR A 88 -12.04 -15.34 -4.94
CA THR A 88 -11.86 -13.98 -5.48
C THR A 88 -10.38 -13.70 -5.75
N ILE A 89 -9.47 -14.15 -4.87
CA ILE A 89 -8.02 -14.12 -5.11
C ILE A 89 -7.67 -14.81 -6.44
N ASN A 90 -8.14 -16.05 -6.62
CA ASN A 90 -7.84 -16.80 -7.83
C ASN A 90 -8.37 -16.13 -9.11
N SER A 91 -9.60 -15.61 -9.07
CA SER A 91 -10.22 -14.97 -10.24
C SER A 91 -9.52 -13.65 -10.60
N ALA A 92 -9.19 -12.81 -9.62
CA ALA A 92 -8.47 -11.57 -9.85
C ALA A 92 -7.06 -11.81 -10.43
N LEU A 93 -6.33 -12.81 -9.91
CA LEU A 93 -5.01 -13.16 -10.42
C LEU A 93 -5.07 -13.79 -11.83
N ASN A 94 -6.08 -14.61 -12.12
CA ASN A 94 -6.29 -15.12 -13.49
C ASN A 94 -6.53 -13.99 -14.49
N VAL A 95 -7.27 -12.94 -14.09
CA VAL A 95 -7.51 -11.78 -14.94
C VAL A 95 -6.24 -10.96 -15.10
N ALA A 96 -5.51 -10.71 -14.02
CA ALA A 96 -4.23 -10.01 -14.04
C ALA A 96 -3.21 -10.66 -15.00
N ASP A 97 -3.08 -11.99 -14.98
CA ASP A 97 -2.22 -12.73 -15.91
C ASP A 97 -2.66 -12.58 -17.38
N LYS A 98 -3.97 -12.42 -17.65
CA LYS A 98 -4.52 -12.23 -19.00
C LYS A 98 -4.36 -10.80 -19.52
N THR A 99 -4.33 -9.81 -18.62
CA THR A 99 -4.36 -8.40 -18.96
C THR A 99 -3.04 -7.67 -18.69
N ASP A 100 -2.05 -8.35 -18.13
CA ASP A 100 -0.75 -7.77 -17.74
C ASP A 100 -0.93 -6.56 -16.80
N THR A 101 -1.74 -6.76 -15.75
CA THR A 101 -2.05 -5.74 -14.74
C THR A 101 -1.69 -6.22 -13.35
N GLN A 102 -1.42 -5.31 -12.41
CA GLN A 102 -1.14 -5.68 -11.02
C GLN A 102 -2.41 -5.98 -10.22
N VAL A 103 -2.31 -6.85 -9.21
CA VAL A 103 -3.32 -7.03 -8.16
C VAL A 103 -2.76 -6.50 -6.84
N ALA A 104 -3.44 -5.56 -6.23
CA ALA A 104 -3.23 -5.15 -4.85
C ALA A 104 -4.16 -5.93 -3.93
N ILE A 105 -3.68 -6.37 -2.76
CA ILE A 105 -4.48 -7.14 -1.81
C ILE A 105 -4.42 -6.57 -0.39
N HIS A 106 -5.60 -6.47 0.21
CA HIS A 106 -5.86 -6.40 1.64
C HIS A 106 -6.55 -7.72 2.01
N THR A 107 -5.86 -8.56 2.78
CA THR A 107 -6.29 -9.95 3.03
C THR A 107 -7.35 -10.03 4.14
N ASP A 108 -7.90 -11.22 4.36
CA ASP A 108 -8.93 -11.50 5.35
C ASP A 108 -8.39 -11.42 6.78
N THR A 109 -8.61 -10.29 7.47
CA THR A 109 -8.17 -10.09 8.86
C THR A 109 -8.80 -11.09 9.82
N LEU A 110 -10.06 -11.45 9.55
CA LEU A 110 -10.87 -12.31 10.40
C LEU A 110 -10.44 -13.78 10.32
N ASN A 111 -9.65 -14.14 9.32
CA ASN A 111 -9.37 -15.53 8.97
C ASN A 111 -10.67 -16.32 8.72
N GLU A 112 -11.70 -15.66 8.17
CA GLU A 112 -13.01 -16.25 7.92
C GLU A 112 -12.92 -17.41 6.92
N CYS A 113 -12.17 -17.20 5.84
CA CYS A 113 -12.02 -18.14 4.74
C CYS A 113 -10.72 -18.97 4.78
N GLY A 114 -9.96 -18.86 5.87
CA GLY A 114 -8.66 -19.51 6.06
C GLY A 114 -7.65 -18.58 6.72
N TYR A 115 -6.49 -19.12 7.10
CA TYR A 115 -5.37 -18.35 7.64
C TYR A 115 -4.46 -17.82 6.53
N VAL A 116 -3.40 -17.09 6.90
CA VAL A 116 -2.45 -16.51 5.92
C VAL A 116 -1.89 -17.55 4.94
N ASP A 117 -1.66 -18.79 5.40
CA ASP A 117 -1.15 -19.89 4.56
C ASP A 117 -2.16 -20.31 3.49
N ASP A 118 -3.47 -20.25 3.79
CA ASP A 118 -4.52 -20.53 2.80
C ASP A 118 -4.57 -19.45 1.72
N THR A 119 -4.39 -18.18 2.10
CA THR A 119 -4.26 -17.06 1.15
C THR A 119 -2.99 -17.20 0.30
N ILE A 120 -1.84 -17.55 0.89
CA ILE A 120 -0.60 -17.82 0.15
C ILE A 120 -0.81 -18.97 -0.85
N ASN A 121 -1.47 -20.05 -0.43
CA ASN A 121 -1.83 -21.16 -1.31
C ASN A 121 -2.77 -20.72 -2.46
N ALA A 122 -3.73 -19.85 -2.19
CA ALA A 122 -4.64 -19.30 -3.21
C ALA A 122 -3.92 -18.39 -4.21
N ILE A 123 -2.90 -17.64 -3.77
CA ILE A 123 -2.03 -16.85 -4.66
C ILE A 123 -1.27 -17.77 -5.62
N ALA A 124 -0.90 -18.97 -5.17
CA ALA A 124 -0.31 -20.03 -6.00
C ALA A 124 0.96 -19.60 -6.75
N GLY A 125 1.81 -18.80 -6.09
CA GLY A 125 3.08 -18.32 -6.66
C GLY A 125 2.97 -17.22 -7.71
N ARG A 126 1.76 -16.72 -8.01
CA ARG A 126 1.54 -15.59 -8.93
C ARG A 126 1.93 -14.26 -8.29
N THR A 127 2.32 -13.30 -9.11
CA THR A 127 2.72 -11.97 -8.63
C THR A 127 1.55 -11.22 -8.02
N ILE A 128 1.75 -10.66 -6.82
CA ILE A 128 0.73 -9.83 -6.17
C ILE A 128 1.39 -8.80 -5.24
N HIS A 129 0.79 -7.62 -5.15
CA HIS A 129 1.19 -6.53 -4.26
C HIS A 129 0.39 -6.59 -2.96
N THR A 130 1.04 -6.93 -1.85
CA THR A 130 0.42 -6.87 -0.52
C THR A 130 0.48 -5.44 0.04
N TYR A 131 -0.70 -4.83 0.21
CA TYR A 131 -0.81 -3.53 0.90
C TYR A 131 -0.55 -3.72 2.40
N HIS A 132 -0.13 -2.63 3.06
CA HIS A 132 0.07 -2.51 4.53
C HIS A 132 0.48 -3.84 5.18
N THR A 133 1.58 -4.42 4.69
CA THR A 133 1.95 -5.83 4.87
C THR A 133 2.19 -6.20 6.34
N GLU A 134 2.49 -5.22 7.20
CA GLU A 134 2.58 -5.43 8.65
C GLU A 134 1.24 -5.79 9.32
N GLY A 135 0.13 -5.32 8.76
CA GLY A 135 -1.22 -5.74 9.11
C GLY A 135 -2.04 -4.78 9.98
N ALA A 136 -1.51 -3.68 10.51
CA ALA A 136 -2.34 -2.69 11.22
C ALA A 136 -3.39 -2.05 10.30
N GLY A 137 -2.99 -1.72 9.07
CA GLY A 137 -3.89 -1.28 8.00
C GLY A 137 -4.83 -2.38 7.49
N GLY A 138 -4.56 -3.65 7.84
CA GLY A 138 -5.42 -4.81 7.63
C GLY A 138 -4.74 -6.01 7.00
N GLY A 139 -5.31 -7.18 7.26
CA GLY A 139 -4.81 -8.48 6.85
C GLY A 139 -4.79 -9.51 7.98
N HIS A 140 -4.57 -10.78 7.63
CA HIS A 140 -4.64 -11.94 8.53
C HIS A 140 -4.01 -11.65 9.89
N ALA A 141 -4.83 -11.65 10.95
CA ALA A 141 -4.36 -11.42 12.30
C ALA A 141 -3.85 -12.74 12.93
N PRO A 142 -2.64 -12.78 13.53
CA PRO A 142 -1.68 -11.68 13.70
C PRO A 142 -0.52 -11.70 12.68
N ASP A 143 -0.51 -12.61 11.70
CA ASP A 143 0.71 -13.08 11.02
C ASP A 143 0.79 -12.76 9.53
N ILE A 144 -0.05 -11.87 9.00
CA ILE A 144 0.02 -11.41 7.60
C ILE A 144 1.42 -11.01 7.16
N MET A 145 2.22 -10.39 8.04
CA MET A 145 3.57 -9.92 7.74
C MET A 145 4.53 -11.04 7.28
N LYS A 146 4.21 -12.31 7.57
CA LYS A 146 4.92 -13.49 7.04
C LYS A 146 4.99 -13.47 5.51
N ILE A 147 3.97 -12.98 4.83
CA ILE A 147 3.84 -12.98 3.37
C ILE A 147 4.98 -12.23 2.66
N ALA A 148 5.64 -11.29 3.34
CA ALA A 148 6.82 -10.58 2.81
C ALA A 148 8.02 -11.50 2.54
N GLY A 149 8.03 -12.72 3.08
CA GLY A 149 9.06 -13.73 2.81
C GLY A 149 8.88 -14.51 1.51
N GLU A 150 7.72 -14.38 0.84
CA GLU A 150 7.42 -15.11 -0.38
C GLU A 150 8.00 -14.39 -1.62
N PRO A 151 8.62 -15.12 -2.57
CA PRO A 151 9.37 -14.53 -3.68
C PRO A 151 8.50 -13.82 -4.73
N ASN A 152 7.21 -14.16 -4.81
CA ASN A 152 6.24 -13.58 -5.74
C ASN A 152 5.47 -12.39 -5.16
N ILE A 153 5.77 -12.00 -3.91
CA ILE A 153 5.09 -10.91 -3.22
C ILE A 153 5.87 -9.61 -3.37
N LEU A 154 5.15 -8.53 -3.64
CA LEU A 154 5.68 -7.18 -3.72
C LEU A 154 5.15 -6.37 -2.52
N PRO A 155 5.81 -6.42 -1.34
CA PRO A 155 5.24 -5.88 -0.11
C PRO A 155 5.39 -4.37 0.02
N SER A 156 4.31 -3.70 0.40
CA SER A 156 4.34 -2.29 0.82
C SER A 156 3.82 -2.10 2.24
N SER A 157 4.27 -1.01 2.87
CA SER A 157 3.69 -0.46 4.10
C SER A 157 2.87 0.79 3.81
N THR A 158 1.90 1.07 4.66
CA THR A 158 1.23 2.37 4.73
C THR A 158 1.85 3.21 5.84
N ASN A 159 1.65 4.52 5.81
CA ASN A 159 2.52 5.42 6.53
C ASN A 159 2.21 5.72 8.01
N PRO A 160 1.03 5.45 8.60
CA PRO A 160 0.82 5.82 10.01
C PRO A 160 1.64 5.01 11.00
N THR A 161 1.97 3.76 10.70
CA THR A 161 2.83 2.93 11.55
C THR A 161 4.30 3.38 11.47
N ARG A 162 4.65 4.29 10.55
CA ARG A 162 6.03 4.58 10.17
C ARG A 162 6.57 5.86 10.82
N PRO A 163 7.76 5.81 11.45
CA PRO A 163 8.26 4.66 12.17
C PRO A 163 7.44 4.37 13.44
N TYR A 164 7.77 3.29 14.14
CA TYR A 164 7.19 3.03 15.45
C TYR A 164 7.59 4.10 16.47
N THR A 165 6.63 4.79 17.10
CA THR A 165 6.85 5.82 18.12
C THR A 165 6.01 5.57 19.38
N VAL A 166 6.25 6.36 20.42
CA VAL A 166 5.55 6.23 21.71
C VAL A 166 4.02 6.38 21.63
N ASN A 167 3.50 7.10 20.61
CA ASN A 167 2.06 7.33 20.45
C ASN A 167 1.42 6.40 19.41
N THR A 168 2.23 5.64 18.64
CA THR A 168 1.73 4.88 17.48
C THR A 168 0.61 3.92 17.88
N LEU A 169 0.78 3.12 18.95
CA LEU A 169 -0.23 2.16 19.37
C LEU A 169 -1.55 2.80 19.76
N GLN A 170 -1.49 3.82 20.62
CA GLN A 170 -2.70 4.48 21.13
C GLN A 170 -3.47 5.15 19.99
N GLU A 171 -2.76 5.85 19.11
CA GLU A 171 -3.35 6.47 17.93
C GLU A 171 -4.03 5.44 17.02
N HIS A 172 -3.40 4.28 16.78
CA HIS A 172 -3.93 3.28 15.87
C HIS A 172 -5.12 2.52 16.47
N LEU A 173 -5.12 2.27 17.78
CA LEU A 173 -6.26 1.63 18.43
C LEU A 173 -7.51 2.52 18.29
N ASP A 174 -7.39 3.81 18.61
CA ASP A 174 -8.50 4.77 18.47
C ASP A 174 -8.92 4.93 17.00
N MET A 175 -7.96 5.02 16.07
CA MET A 175 -8.23 5.10 14.64
C MET A 175 -9.00 3.88 14.14
N MET A 176 -8.60 2.67 14.54
CA MET A 176 -9.28 1.44 14.13
C MET A 176 -10.71 1.41 14.65
N MET A 177 -10.90 1.74 15.94
CA MET A 177 -12.22 1.78 16.55
C MET A 177 -13.16 2.74 15.80
N VAL A 178 -12.65 3.90 15.35
CA VAL A 178 -13.43 4.86 14.56
C VAL A 178 -13.69 4.36 13.14
N CYS A 179 -12.66 3.92 12.41
CA CYS A 179 -12.76 3.51 11.01
C CYS A 179 -13.71 2.32 10.81
N HIS A 180 -13.74 1.38 11.76
CA HIS A 180 -14.57 0.18 11.70
C HIS A 180 -15.88 0.30 12.50
N HIS A 181 -16.24 1.49 12.99
CA HIS A 181 -17.46 1.75 13.77
C HIS A 181 -17.62 0.82 14.99
N LEU A 182 -16.51 0.50 15.64
CA LEU A 182 -16.46 -0.42 16.77
C LEU A 182 -16.83 0.27 18.07
N ASN A 183 -17.35 -0.51 19.03
CA ASN A 183 -17.79 -0.01 20.31
C ASN A 183 -16.82 -0.45 21.43
N PRO A 184 -16.16 0.50 22.14
CA PRO A 184 -15.24 0.16 23.23
C PRO A 184 -15.91 -0.52 24.44
N SER A 185 -17.25 -0.53 24.48
CA SER A 185 -18.03 -1.24 25.49
C SER A 185 -18.30 -2.72 25.14
N VAL A 186 -17.97 -3.15 23.92
CA VAL A 186 -18.15 -4.52 23.42
C VAL A 186 -16.79 -5.24 23.47
N PRO A 187 -16.63 -6.29 24.31
CA PRO A 187 -15.35 -6.98 24.45
C PRO A 187 -14.80 -7.58 23.15
N GLU A 188 -15.67 -8.07 22.28
CA GLU A 188 -15.31 -8.66 21.00
C GLU A 188 -14.73 -7.62 20.04
N ASP A 189 -15.29 -6.41 20.00
CA ASP A 189 -14.81 -5.28 19.21
C ASP A 189 -13.41 -4.85 19.66
N VAL A 190 -13.21 -4.75 20.99
CA VAL A 190 -11.90 -4.43 21.57
C VAL A 190 -10.89 -5.54 21.28
N SER A 191 -11.28 -6.81 21.42
CA SER A 191 -10.41 -7.95 21.11
C SER A 191 -10.01 -7.99 19.63
N PHE A 192 -10.92 -7.64 18.72
CA PHE A 192 -10.61 -7.50 17.30
C PHE A 192 -9.58 -6.37 17.07
N ALA A 193 -9.75 -5.22 17.73
CA ALA A 193 -8.79 -4.11 17.68
C ALA A 193 -7.41 -4.45 18.19
N GLU A 194 -7.33 -5.08 19.35
CA GLU A 194 -6.07 -5.52 19.94
C GLU A 194 -5.41 -6.62 19.10
N SER A 195 -6.19 -7.45 18.39
CA SER A 195 -5.63 -8.46 17.48
C SER A 195 -4.95 -7.85 16.26
N ARG A 196 -5.42 -6.67 15.80
CA ARG A 196 -4.93 -5.99 14.59
C ARG A 196 -3.81 -4.99 14.88
N ILE A 197 -3.86 -4.27 16.01
CA ILE A 197 -2.89 -3.24 16.38
C ILE A 197 -1.85 -3.82 17.35
N ARG A 198 -0.67 -4.18 16.84
CA ARG A 198 0.33 -4.95 17.60
C ARG A 198 1.67 -4.23 17.64
N ALA A 199 2.25 -4.09 18.82
CA ALA A 199 3.53 -3.39 19.00
C ALA A 199 4.68 -4.11 18.32
N GLU A 200 4.63 -5.43 18.36
CA GLU A 200 5.66 -6.36 17.92
C GLU A 200 5.82 -6.31 16.40
N THR A 201 4.73 -6.37 15.66
CA THR A 201 4.76 -6.33 14.19
C THR A 201 5.06 -4.92 13.68
N ILE A 202 4.51 -3.87 14.31
CA ILE A 202 4.85 -2.46 13.98
C ILE A 202 6.35 -2.18 14.21
N ALA A 203 6.93 -2.70 15.30
CA ALA A 203 8.36 -2.57 15.58
C ALA A 203 9.23 -3.39 14.61
N ALA A 204 8.79 -4.60 14.26
CA ALA A 204 9.48 -5.44 13.29
C ALA A 204 9.44 -4.83 11.88
N GLU A 205 8.34 -4.18 11.48
CA GLU A 205 8.18 -3.50 10.20
C GLU A 205 9.27 -2.44 9.97
N ASP A 206 9.70 -1.71 11.01
CA ASP A 206 10.84 -0.79 10.91
C ASP A 206 12.13 -1.51 10.48
N VAL A 207 12.41 -2.67 11.09
CA VAL A 207 13.59 -3.48 10.77
C VAL A 207 13.47 -4.10 9.38
N LEU A 208 12.29 -4.60 9.00
CA LEU A 208 12.05 -5.18 7.68
C LEU A 208 12.21 -4.14 6.56
N HIS A 209 11.86 -2.89 6.81
CA HIS A 209 12.21 -1.79 5.90
C HIS A 209 13.72 -1.60 5.78
N ASP A 210 14.44 -1.58 6.91
CA ASP A 210 15.88 -1.27 6.92
C ASP A 210 16.70 -2.35 6.22
N ILE A 211 16.32 -3.62 6.35
CA ILE A 211 16.99 -4.75 5.65
C ILE A 211 16.51 -4.92 4.20
N GLY A 212 15.46 -4.22 3.79
CA GLY A 212 14.92 -4.28 2.41
C GLY A 212 13.92 -5.41 2.14
N ALA A 213 13.39 -6.06 3.19
CA ALA A 213 12.36 -7.10 3.06
C ALA A 213 10.98 -6.51 2.73
N ILE A 214 10.69 -5.28 3.18
CA ILE A 214 9.55 -4.51 2.68
C ILE A 214 10.05 -3.52 1.62
N SER A 215 9.44 -3.55 0.44
CA SER A 215 10.00 -2.94 -0.76
C SER A 215 9.43 -1.56 -1.06
N MET A 216 8.28 -1.20 -0.51
CA MET A 216 7.56 0.03 -0.86
C MET A 216 6.92 0.73 0.35
N MET A 217 6.71 2.03 0.23
CA MET A 217 5.90 2.82 1.16
C MET A 217 4.79 3.55 0.40
N SER A 218 3.59 3.56 0.97
CA SER A 218 2.40 4.23 0.43
C SER A 218 1.67 4.99 1.55
N SER A 219 0.62 5.73 1.18
CA SER A 219 -0.14 6.56 2.12
C SER A 219 -1.20 5.75 2.88
N ASP A 220 -2.15 5.15 2.15
CA ASP A 220 -3.52 4.81 2.58
C ASP A 220 -4.42 6.03 2.82
N SER A 221 -4.34 6.99 1.90
CA SER A 221 -4.81 8.35 2.09
C SER A 221 -6.28 8.46 2.52
N GLN A 222 -6.48 8.96 3.76
CA GLN A 222 -7.77 9.09 4.45
C GLN A 222 -8.49 7.77 4.79
N ALA A 223 -7.86 6.63 4.56
CA ALA A 223 -8.36 5.29 4.89
C ALA A 223 -7.30 4.56 5.74
N MET A 224 -7.02 5.08 6.94
CA MET A 224 -5.87 4.69 7.78
C MET A 224 -4.50 5.14 7.24
N GLY A 225 -4.43 6.35 6.70
CA GLY A 225 -3.20 6.85 6.08
C GLY A 225 -3.21 8.33 5.71
N ARG A 226 -2.02 8.88 5.46
CA ARG A 226 -1.81 10.33 5.30
C ARG A 226 -1.16 10.64 3.95
N VAL A 227 -1.90 11.24 3.02
CA VAL A 227 -1.40 11.46 1.65
C VAL A 227 -0.12 12.32 1.60
N GLY A 228 -0.06 13.36 2.43
CA GLY A 228 1.04 14.31 2.47
C GLY A 228 2.22 13.89 3.34
N GLU A 229 2.36 12.61 3.72
CA GLU A 229 3.43 12.17 4.63
C GLU A 229 4.25 10.98 4.11
N VAL A 230 4.02 10.48 2.90
CA VAL A 230 4.77 9.32 2.35
C VAL A 230 6.28 9.57 2.34
N THR A 231 6.71 10.71 1.80
CA THR A 231 8.12 11.10 1.72
C THR A 231 8.73 11.25 3.13
N THR A 232 8.07 12.02 3.99
CA THR A 232 8.56 12.35 5.32
C THR A 232 8.68 11.10 6.21
N ARG A 233 7.68 10.22 6.17
CA ARG A 233 7.64 8.98 6.97
C ARG A 233 8.71 8.00 6.52
N ASN A 234 8.98 7.93 5.21
CA ASN A 234 10.07 7.15 4.65
C ASN A 234 11.43 7.55 5.23
N TRP A 235 11.70 8.86 5.30
CA TRP A 235 12.95 9.39 5.84
C TRP A 235 13.02 9.31 7.36
N GLN A 236 11.91 9.49 8.08
CA GLN A 236 11.85 9.29 9.53
C GLN A 236 12.16 7.84 9.92
N THR A 237 11.69 6.84 9.14
CA THR A 237 12.05 5.44 9.35
C THR A 237 13.54 5.20 9.11
N ALA A 238 14.10 5.74 8.02
CA ALA A 238 15.53 5.64 7.75
C ALA A 238 16.40 6.26 8.87
N ASP A 239 16.03 7.46 9.35
CA ASP A 239 16.70 8.16 10.45
C ASP A 239 16.63 7.36 11.77
N LYS A 240 15.45 6.87 12.13
CA LYS A 240 15.29 6.04 13.33
C LYS A 240 16.17 4.79 13.26
N MET A 241 16.18 4.10 12.12
CA MET A 241 16.98 2.89 11.95
C MET A 241 18.47 3.17 11.98
N ARG A 242 18.93 4.28 11.39
CA ARG A 242 20.31 4.76 11.54
C ARG A 242 20.69 4.97 13.00
N LYS A 243 19.85 5.65 13.79
CA LYS A 243 20.09 5.92 15.21
C LYS A 243 20.09 4.64 16.06
N MET A 244 19.25 3.66 15.73
CA MET A 244 19.11 2.43 16.52
C MET A 244 20.11 1.33 16.14
N LYS A 245 20.39 1.16 14.84
CA LYS A 245 21.20 0.04 14.31
C LYS A 245 22.60 0.46 13.87
N GLY A 246 22.85 1.76 13.69
CA GLY A 246 24.09 2.24 13.10
C GLY A 246 24.10 2.15 11.57
N SER A 247 25.29 2.04 10.99
CA SER A 247 25.47 1.96 9.53
C SER A 247 24.99 0.60 9.03
N LEU A 248 24.50 0.53 7.79
CA LEU A 248 24.22 -0.77 7.18
C LEU A 248 25.54 -1.56 7.03
N PRO A 249 25.52 -2.90 7.18
CA PRO A 249 26.72 -3.73 7.06
C PRO A 249 27.47 -3.57 5.74
N GLU A 250 26.75 -3.25 4.66
CA GLU A 250 27.30 -3.11 3.31
C GLU A 250 27.70 -1.66 2.97
N GLU A 251 27.58 -0.73 3.91
CA GLU A 251 28.05 0.65 3.76
C GLU A 251 29.58 0.70 3.94
N THR A 252 30.31 1.16 2.92
CA THR A 252 31.78 1.13 2.89
C THR A 252 32.44 2.49 3.16
N GLU A 253 31.68 3.57 3.08
CA GLU A 253 32.15 4.95 3.20
C GLU A 253 31.56 5.62 4.46
N GLU A 254 32.12 6.77 4.85
CA GLU A 254 31.59 7.57 5.97
C GLU A 254 30.36 8.39 5.53
N ASN A 255 29.31 7.69 5.09
CA ASN A 255 28.01 8.24 4.72
C ASN A 255 26.91 7.19 4.92
N ASP A 256 25.68 7.51 4.49
CA ASP A 256 24.51 6.63 4.57
C ASP A 256 23.94 6.37 3.16
N ASN A 257 24.77 6.42 2.11
CA ASN A 257 24.32 6.41 0.72
C ASN A 257 23.55 5.14 0.36
N LEU A 258 23.97 3.97 0.86
CA LEU A 258 23.27 2.72 0.59
C LEU A 258 21.88 2.74 1.24
N ARG A 259 21.78 3.20 2.49
CA ARG A 259 20.48 3.37 3.16
C ARG A 259 19.62 4.37 2.40
N ILE A 260 20.16 5.52 1.99
CA ILE A 260 19.43 6.53 1.21
C ILE A 260 18.90 5.94 -0.09
N LYS A 261 19.72 5.20 -0.85
CA LYS A 261 19.30 4.52 -2.09
C LYS A 261 18.21 3.47 -1.83
N ARG A 262 18.34 2.69 -0.76
CA ARG A 262 17.34 1.69 -0.36
C ARG A 262 16.00 2.33 -0.05
N TYR A 263 15.98 3.45 0.67
CA TYR A 263 14.75 4.11 1.08
C TYR A 263 14.13 5.00 -0.01
N ILE A 264 14.91 5.68 -0.85
CA ILE A 264 14.34 6.46 -1.96
C ILE A 264 13.65 5.53 -2.97
N ALA A 265 14.16 4.31 -3.17
CA ALA A 265 13.56 3.34 -4.07
C ALA A 265 12.13 2.93 -3.64
N LYS A 266 11.85 2.92 -2.32
CA LYS A 266 10.55 2.53 -1.75
C LYS A 266 9.41 3.47 -2.13
N ILE A 267 9.73 4.72 -2.46
CA ILE A 267 8.76 5.78 -2.80
C ILE A 267 8.92 6.29 -4.24
N THR A 268 9.77 5.63 -5.06
CA THR A 268 10.02 6.03 -6.45
C THR A 268 9.94 4.83 -7.40
N ILE A 269 11.05 4.11 -7.59
CA ILE A 269 11.16 3.09 -8.63
C ILE A 269 10.40 1.81 -8.28
N ASN A 270 10.33 1.41 -7.01
CA ASN A 270 9.67 0.16 -6.63
C ASN A 270 8.15 0.23 -6.86
N PRO A 271 7.41 1.29 -6.43
CA PRO A 271 6.01 1.44 -6.82
C PRO A 271 5.79 1.45 -8.33
N ALA A 272 6.68 2.11 -9.09
CA ALA A 272 6.58 2.17 -10.54
C ALA A 272 6.79 0.80 -11.20
N ILE A 273 7.73 -0.01 -10.71
CA ILE A 273 7.94 -1.39 -11.18
C ILE A 273 6.71 -2.25 -10.84
N THR A 274 6.25 -2.20 -9.59
CA THR A 274 5.11 -2.98 -9.11
C THR A 274 3.86 -2.75 -9.94
N HIS A 275 3.60 -1.51 -10.36
CA HIS A 275 2.41 -1.17 -11.16
C HIS A 275 2.67 -1.09 -12.66
N GLY A 276 3.81 -1.59 -13.16
CA GLY A 276 4.06 -1.70 -14.61
C GLY A 276 4.29 -0.38 -15.35
N ILE A 277 4.69 0.68 -14.65
CA ILE A 277 4.89 2.03 -15.21
C ILE A 277 6.33 2.54 -15.12
N SER A 278 7.28 1.68 -14.74
CA SER A 278 8.70 2.03 -14.54
C SER A 278 9.41 2.51 -15.80
N THR A 279 8.87 2.25 -16.99
CA THR A 279 9.37 2.80 -18.26
C THR A 279 9.07 4.29 -18.40
N TYR A 280 8.06 4.81 -17.71
CA TYR A 280 7.60 6.20 -17.83
C TYR A 280 8.08 7.08 -16.69
N VAL A 281 8.07 6.57 -15.45
CA VAL A 281 8.32 7.35 -14.22
C VAL A 281 9.16 6.56 -13.20
N GLY A 282 9.37 7.14 -12.02
CA GLY A 282 9.95 6.45 -10.86
C GLY A 282 11.46 6.61 -10.69
N SER A 283 12.16 7.28 -11.61
CA SER A 283 13.59 7.58 -11.46
C SER A 283 14.05 8.67 -12.43
N LEU A 284 15.19 9.29 -12.12
CA LEU A 284 15.86 10.25 -12.99
C LEU A 284 16.74 9.52 -14.01
N GLU A 285 16.12 9.04 -15.09
CA GLU A 285 16.80 8.34 -16.18
C GLU A 285 16.41 8.93 -17.55
N PRO A 286 17.34 8.99 -18.52
CA PRO A 286 17.03 9.48 -19.86
C PRO A 286 15.86 8.73 -20.51
N GLY A 287 14.92 9.46 -21.11
CA GLY A 287 13.75 8.91 -21.81
C GLY A 287 12.48 8.80 -20.96
N LYS A 288 12.57 8.95 -19.63
CA LYS A 288 11.40 9.02 -18.73
C LYS A 288 10.78 10.43 -18.71
N ILE A 289 9.55 10.53 -18.18
CA ILE A 289 8.88 11.80 -17.92
C ILE A 289 9.71 12.60 -16.91
N ALA A 290 9.86 13.90 -17.13
CA ALA A 290 10.65 14.80 -16.29
C ALA A 290 9.88 15.24 -15.02
N ASP A 291 9.36 14.27 -14.27
CA ASP A 291 8.75 14.47 -12.97
C ASP A 291 9.84 14.65 -11.91
N ILE A 292 10.21 15.91 -11.65
CA ILE A 292 11.36 16.26 -10.83
C ILE A 292 10.92 17.16 -9.67
N VAL A 293 11.30 16.76 -8.46
CA VAL A 293 11.12 17.56 -7.25
C VAL A 293 12.48 18.12 -6.82
N VAL A 294 12.54 19.44 -6.64
CA VAL A 294 13.75 20.14 -6.19
C VAL A 294 13.61 20.48 -4.72
N TRP A 295 14.53 19.96 -3.91
CA TRP A 295 14.55 20.18 -2.47
C TRP A 295 15.70 21.11 -2.09
N SER A 296 15.43 22.09 -1.22
CA SER A 296 16.50 22.72 -0.45
C SER A 296 16.95 21.73 0.63
N PRO A 297 18.26 21.48 0.83
CA PRO A 297 18.73 20.44 1.74
C PRO A 297 18.16 20.52 3.17
N GLN A 298 17.93 21.72 3.69
CA GLN A 298 17.37 21.94 5.04
C GLN A 298 15.88 21.56 5.17
N PHE A 299 15.19 21.35 4.04
CA PHE A 299 13.78 20.97 3.96
C PHE A 299 13.58 19.67 3.18
N PHE A 300 14.64 18.88 2.96
CA PHE A 300 14.53 17.61 2.25
C PHE A 300 13.67 16.63 3.05
N GLY A 301 12.59 16.15 2.42
CA GLY A 301 11.81 15.00 2.89
C GLY A 301 10.63 15.32 3.78
#